data_AF-A0ABD2CJC1-F1
#
_entry.id   AF-A0ABD2CJC1-F1
#
_cell.length_a   1.000
_cell.length_b   1.000
_cell.length_c   1.000
_cell.angle_alpha   90.00
_cell.angle_beta   90.00
_cell.angle_gamma   90.00
#
_symmetry.space_group_name_H-M   'P 1'
#
loop_
_entity.id
_entity.type
_entity.pdbx_description
1 polymer ?
#
loop_
_entity_poly.entity_id
_entity_poly.type
_entity_poly.pdbx_seq_one_letter_code
_entity_poly.pdbx_strand_id
1 'polypeptide(L)'
;MDHVEEFKRKVFAVGLTDSVHIARSKGFEHVVKISKNWVCSDKPLDTPVLCPSGDIERVSAGHTVHEMSSSSCIDSLFRFIEDRYRSLRKEDLFFKDIVINCIIIYYTTHIHPIIPVNLNPS
;
A
#
# COMPACT_ATOMS: atom_id res chain seq x y z
N MET A 1 -7.25 -1.58 -27.17
CA MET A 1 -6.45 -0.57 -26.44
C MET A 1 -5.60 -1.35 -25.46
N ASP A 2 -4.31 -1.06 -25.35
CA ASP A 2 -3.42 -1.75 -24.40
C ASP A 2 -3.90 -1.46 -22.97
N HIS A 3 -4.17 -2.51 -22.20
CA HIS A 3 -4.65 -2.42 -20.82
C HIS A 3 -3.69 -1.60 -19.93
N VAL A 4 -2.39 -1.61 -20.24
CA VAL A 4 -1.37 -0.84 -19.51
C VAL A 4 -1.54 0.66 -19.73
N GLU A 5 -1.76 1.08 -20.98
CA GLU A 5 -1.94 2.49 -21.32
C GLU A 5 -3.28 3.03 -20.81
N GLU A 6 -4.33 2.20 -20.82
CA GLU A 6 -5.60 2.56 -20.20
C GLU A 6 -5.47 2.76 -18.68
N PHE A 7 -4.74 1.88 -18.00
CA PHE A 7 -4.44 2.02 -16.57
C PHE A 7 -3.69 3.32 -16.28
N LYS A 8 -2.61 3.60 -17.01
CA LYS A 8 -1.81 4.83 -16.83
C LYS A 8 -2.64 6.10 -17.02
N ARG A 9 -3.61 6.07 -17.94
CA ARG A 9 -4.49 7.22 -18.23
C ARG A 9 -5.51 7.46 -17.12
N LYS A 10 -6.09 6.39 -16.58
CA LYS A 10 -7.19 6.46 -15.60
C LYS A 10 -6.69 6.58 -14.16
N VAL A 11 -5.67 5.81 -13.79
CA VAL A 11 -5.20 5.67 -12.41
C VAL A 11 -4.07 6.65 -12.12
N PHE A 12 -4.31 7.50 -11.12
CA PHE A 12 -3.43 8.64 -10.83
C PHE A 12 -2.86 8.66 -9.41
N ALA A 13 -3.39 7.84 -8.52
CA ALA A 13 -2.91 7.66 -7.15
C ALA A 13 -3.22 6.23 -6.71
N VAL A 14 -2.33 5.64 -5.91
CA VAL A 14 -2.51 4.33 -5.29
C VAL A 14 -2.09 4.43 -3.82
N GLY A 15 -3.02 4.21 -2.90
CA GLY A 15 -2.71 4.08 -1.48
C GLY A 15 -2.59 2.61 -1.10
N LEU A 16 -1.55 2.25 -0.36
CA LEU A 16 -1.31 0.90 0.17
C LEU A 16 -1.24 0.97 1.71
N THR A 17 -1.75 -0.05 2.39
CA THR A 17 -1.72 -0.14 3.85
C THR A 17 -1.05 -1.44 4.26
N ASP A 18 0.13 -1.31 4.88
CA ASP A 18 1.03 -2.37 5.32
C ASP A 18 1.23 -3.47 4.29
N SER A 19 1.34 -3.06 3.03
CA SER A 19 1.53 -3.99 1.91
C SER A 19 2.97 -4.49 1.89
N VAL A 20 3.12 -5.80 1.74
CA VAL A 20 4.42 -6.46 1.48
C VAL A 20 4.59 -6.63 -0.02
N HIS A 21 5.52 -5.88 -0.62
CA HIS A 21 5.84 -5.95 -2.04
C HIS A 21 7.29 -5.56 -2.32
N ILE A 22 7.74 -5.87 -3.54
CA ILE A 22 8.98 -5.35 -4.13
C ILE A 22 8.64 -4.92 -5.55
N ALA A 23 8.46 -3.61 -5.79
CA ALA A 23 8.06 -3.07 -7.09
C ALA A 23 9.23 -2.88 -8.08
N ARG A 24 10.31 -3.65 -7.94
CA ARG A 24 11.56 -3.50 -8.71
C ARG A 24 11.52 -4.04 -10.15
N SER A 25 10.38 -4.56 -10.61
CA SER A 25 10.23 -5.08 -11.96
C SER A 25 10.04 -3.97 -13.00
N LYS A 26 10.69 -4.12 -14.17
CA LYS A 26 10.42 -3.29 -15.35
C LYS A 26 8.92 -3.25 -15.64
N GLY A 27 8.38 -2.06 -15.88
CA GLY A 27 6.95 -1.85 -16.18
C GLY A 27 6.11 -1.34 -15.00
N PHE A 28 6.68 -1.26 -13.79
CA PHE A 28 6.00 -0.74 -12.59
C PHE A 28 6.31 0.72 -12.27
N GLU A 29 7.08 1.40 -13.12
CA GLU A 29 7.59 2.75 -12.86
C GLU A 29 6.46 3.77 -12.64
N HIS A 30 5.36 3.63 -13.41
CA HIS A 30 4.17 4.47 -13.22
C HIS A 30 3.54 4.24 -11.85
N VAL A 31 3.36 2.98 -11.45
CA VAL A 31 2.79 2.60 -10.15
C VAL A 31 3.67 3.14 -9.02
N VAL A 32 4.99 2.94 -9.10
CA VAL A 32 5.93 3.44 -8.08
C VAL A 32 5.79 4.96 -7.90
N LYS A 33 5.65 5.71 -9.00
CA LYS A 33 5.53 7.17 -8.97
C LYS A 33 4.23 7.66 -8.32
N ILE A 34 3.12 6.95 -8.53
CA ILE A 34 1.78 7.37 -8.05
C ILE A 34 1.38 6.73 -6.73
N SER A 35 2.21 5.86 -6.15
CA SER A 35 1.87 5.09 -4.95
C SER A 35 2.48 5.65 -3.67
N LYS A 36 1.85 5.32 -2.54
CA LYS A 36 2.40 5.47 -1.19
C LYS A 36 1.92 4.33 -0.30
N ASN A 37 2.81 3.79 0.54
CA ASN A 37 2.50 2.69 1.47
C ASN A 37 2.63 3.16 2.92
N TRP A 38 1.54 3.06 3.69
CA TRP A 38 1.55 3.29 5.14
C TRP A 38 1.81 1.99 5.86
N VAL A 39 3.01 1.83 6.42
CA VAL A 39 3.48 0.58 7.03
C VAL A 39 3.48 0.65 8.54
N CYS A 40 3.40 -0.50 9.20
CA CYS A 40 3.57 -0.58 10.65
C CYS A 40 4.95 -0.05 11.07
N SER A 41 4.96 0.90 12.00
CA SER A 41 6.16 1.47 12.59
C SER A 41 5.83 2.13 13.92
N ASP A 42 6.80 2.12 14.81
CA ASP A 42 6.82 2.85 16.09
C ASP A 42 6.96 4.38 15.94
N LYS A 43 7.16 4.88 14.71
CA LYS A 43 7.28 6.30 14.42
C LYS A 43 5.90 6.96 14.29
N PRO A 44 5.80 8.29 14.50
CA PRO A 44 4.57 9.03 14.24
C PRO A 44 4.04 8.85 12.82
N LEU A 45 2.72 8.93 12.64
CA LEU A 45 2.05 8.89 11.34
C LEU A 45 2.75 9.79 10.31
N ASP A 46 2.84 9.31 9.07
CA ASP A 46 3.47 9.97 7.92
C ASP A 46 4.99 10.14 7.98
N THR A 47 5.65 9.67 9.04
CA THR A 47 7.11 9.71 9.11
C THR A 47 7.73 8.78 8.05
N PRO A 48 8.70 9.23 7.23
CA PRO A 48 9.38 8.38 6.27
C PRO A 48 10.02 7.14 6.92
N VAL A 49 9.80 5.99 6.27
CA VAL A 49 10.38 4.70 6.65
C VAL A 49 11.35 4.27 5.55
N LEU A 50 12.46 3.64 5.94
CA LEU A 50 13.47 3.17 5.00
C LEU A 50 12.85 2.23 3.97
N CYS A 51 12.98 2.57 2.69
CA CYS A 51 12.53 1.75 1.58
C CYS A 51 13.70 1.48 0.62
N PRO A 52 13.74 0.31 -0.04
CA PRO A 52 14.73 0.05 -1.07
C PRO A 52 14.64 1.05 -2.22
N SER A 53 15.77 1.47 -2.79
CA SER A 53 15.78 2.35 -3.96
C SER A 53 14.99 1.73 -5.12
N GLY A 54 14.14 2.56 -5.76
CA GLY A 54 13.27 2.17 -6.86
C GLY A 54 11.97 1.47 -6.46
N ASP A 55 11.64 1.44 -5.17
CA ASP A 55 10.39 0.89 -4.64
C ASP A 55 9.40 1.99 -4.28
N ILE A 56 8.16 1.61 -3.90
CA ILE A 56 7.13 2.54 -3.45
C ILE A 56 7.56 3.24 -2.16
N GLU A 57 7.31 4.56 -2.07
CA GLU A 57 7.55 5.35 -0.86
C GLU A 57 6.81 4.75 0.34
N ARG A 58 7.52 4.61 1.47
CA ARG A 58 6.96 4.08 2.71
C ARG A 58 6.94 5.14 3.79
N VAL A 59 5.80 5.27 4.45
CA VAL A 59 5.62 6.14 5.62
C VAL A 59 4.99 5.35 6.76
N SER A 60 5.20 5.80 8.00
CA SER A 60 4.61 5.15 9.16
C SER A 60 3.09 5.32 9.19
N ALA A 61 2.37 4.26 9.55
CA ALA A 61 0.94 4.29 9.89
C ALA A 61 0.67 4.79 11.33
N GLY A 62 1.71 5.00 12.14
CA GLY A 62 1.59 5.52 13.51
C GLY A 62 1.37 4.45 14.59
N HIS A 63 1.50 3.17 14.26
CA HIS A 63 1.44 2.05 15.21
C HIS A 63 2.17 0.82 14.66
N THR A 64 2.29 -0.21 15.50
CA THR A 64 3.01 -1.46 15.21
C THR A 64 2.11 -2.66 14.91
N VAL A 65 0.78 -2.54 15.08
CA VAL A 65 -0.21 -3.62 14.88
C VAL A 65 -0.74 -3.65 13.45
N HIS A 66 -0.39 -4.66 12.64
CA HIS A 66 -0.75 -4.78 11.21
C HIS A 66 -2.22 -4.45 10.91
N GLU A 67 -3.14 -5.02 11.69
CA GLU A 67 -4.59 -4.93 11.51
C GLU A 67 -5.14 -3.51 11.70
N MET A 68 -4.40 -2.65 12.43
CA MET A 68 -4.79 -1.26 12.67
C MET A 68 -4.27 -0.29 11.59
N SER A 69 -3.48 -0.77 10.62
CA SER A 69 -2.83 0.08 9.60
C SER A 69 -3.83 0.91 8.83
N SER A 70 -4.88 0.27 8.32
CA SER A 70 -5.88 0.97 7.52
C SER A 70 -6.63 2.01 8.34
N SER A 71 -7.10 1.69 9.55
CA SER A 71 -7.85 2.65 10.38
C SER A 71 -6.98 3.81 10.86
N SER A 72 -5.71 3.56 11.17
CA SER A 72 -4.83 4.57 11.75
C SER A 72 -4.29 5.58 10.74
N CYS A 73 -4.19 5.20 9.46
CA CYS A 73 -3.69 6.09 8.41
C CYS A 73 -4.76 6.60 7.43
N ILE A 74 -6.03 6.20 7.60
CA ILE A 74 -7.08 6.42 6.59
C ILE A 74 -7.22 7.89 6.18
N ASP A 75 -7.19 8.80 7.14
CA ASP A 75 -7.30 10.25 6.88
C ASP A 75 -6.09 10.77 6.09
N SER A 76 -4.88 10.31 6.43
CA SER A 76 -3.68 10.70 5.70
C SER A 76 -3.67 10.12 4.27
N LEU A 77 -4.13 8.87 4.11
CA LEU A 77 -4.28 8.24 2.81
C LEU A 77 -5.25 9.01 1.92
N PHE A 78 -6.43 9.38 2.44
CA PHE A 78 -7.38 10.20 1.69
C PHE A 78 -6.84 11.58 1.36
N ARG A 79 -6.13 12.24 2.28
CA ARG A 79 -5.45 13.52 2.02
C ARG A 79 -4.43 13.38 0.89
N PHE A 80 -3.64 12.31 0.87
CA PHE A 80 -2.72 12.02 -0.22
C PHE A 80 -3.45 11.90 -1.58
N ILE A 81 -4.56 11.16 -1.63
CA ILE A 81 -5.35 11.02 -2.87
C ILE A 81 -5.91 12.38 -3.29
N GLU A 82 -6.43 13.17 -2.36
CA GLU A 82 -6.97 14.50 -2.61
C GLU A 82 -5.91 15.45 -3.17
N ASP A 83 -4.72 15.49 -2.56
CA ASP A 83 -3.60 16.32 -3.02
C ASP A 83 -3.16 15.96 -4.44
N ARG A 84 -3.12 14.65 -4.75
CA ARG A 84 -2.84 14.16 -6.11
C ARG A 84 -3.93 14.59 -7.08
N TYR A 85 -5.19 14.43 -6.70
CA TYR A 85 -6.33 14.83 -7.53
C TYR A 85 -6.32 16.34 -7.81
N ARG A 86 -6.08 17.17 -6.79
CA ARG A 86 -5.99 18.63 -6.90
C ARG A 86 -4.84 19.06 -7.80
N SER A 87 -3.70 18.37 -7.72
CA SER A 87 -2.54 18.64 -8.58
C SER A 87 -2.84 18.37 -10.05
N LEU A 88 -3.59 17.30 -10.36
CA LEU A 88 -4.02 17.00 -11.73
C LEU A 88 -5.06 17.98 -12.28
N ARG A 89 -5.96 18.46 -11.42
CA ARG A 89 -6.99 19.43 -11.79
C ARG A 89 -6.44 20.82 -12.14
N LYS A 90 -5.27 21.17 -11.64
CA LYS A 90 -4.57 22.41 -12.02
C LYS A 90 -3.98 22.34 -13.44
N GLU A 91 -3.93 21.15 -14.04
CA GLU A 91 -3.38 20.90 -15.39
C GLU A 91 -4.46 20.63 -16.45
N ASP A 92 -5.73 20.98 -16.22
CA ASP A 92 -6.87 20.83 -17.15
C ASP A 92 -6.97 19.44 -17.82
N LEU A 93 -7.57 18.45 -17.16
CA LEU A 93 -7.90 17.17 -17.80
C LEU A 93 -9.14 16.44 -17.22
N PHE A 94 -9.87 15.83 -18.17
CA PHE A 94 -11.01 14.91 -18.13
C PHE A 94 -11.10 13.95 -16.92
N PHE A 95 -12.33 13.48 -16.62
CA PHE A 95 -12.67 12.44 -15.63
C PHE A 95 -11.61 11.33 -15.55
N LYS A 96 -10.95 11.20 -14.38
CA LYS A 96 -9.99 10.14 -14.04
C LYS A 96 -10.54 9.34 -12.85
N ASP A 97 -10.36 8.03 -12.91
CA ASP A 97 -10.88 7.09 -11.91
C ASP A 97 -9.89 6.95 -10.73
N ILE A 98 -10.41 6.75 -9.52
CA ILE A 98 -9.61 6.49 -8.32
C ILE A 98 -9.56 4.98 -8.10
N VAL A 99 -8.36 4.40 -8.00
CA VAL A 99 -8.18 3.04 -7.50
C VAL A 99 -7.68 3.12 -6.06
N ILE A 100 -8.60 3.02 -5.11
CA ILE A 100 -8.25 2.75 -3.71
C ILE A 100 -8.13 1.23 -3.61
N ASN A 101 -6.92 0.71 -3.76
CA ASN A 101 -6.69 -0.68 -3.45
C ASN A 101 -6.37 -0.78 -1.95
N CYS A 102 -7.41 -0.89 -1.12
CA CYS A 102 -7.25 -1.38 0.25
C CYS A 102 -6.83 -2.85 0.19
N ILE A 103 -5.55 -3.10 -0.10
CA ILE A 103 -4.99 -4.42 0.15
C ILE A 103 -4.79 -4.51 1.67
N ILE A 104 -5.87 -4.83 2.38
CA ILE A 104 -5.77 -5.49 3.68
C ILE A 104 -5.22 -6.87 3.35
N ILE A 105 -3.89 -7.02 3.33
CA ILE A 105 -3.32 -8.35 3.23
C ILE A 105 -3.61 -9.05 4.56
N TYR A 106 -4.73 -9.77 4.66
CA TYR A 106 -4.88 -10.79 5.69
C TYR A 106 -3.84 -11.88 5.44
N TYR A 107 -2.59 -11.68 5.86
CA TYR A 107 -1.75 -12.80 6.25
C TYR A 107 -2.10 -13.11 7.70
N THR A 108 -3.17 -13.86 7.90
CA THR A 108 -3.23 -14.67 9.12
C THR A 108 -2.13 -15.72 8.99
N THR A 109 -0.94 -15.43 9.51
CA THR A 109 0.01 -16.49 9.85
C THR A 109 -0.49 -17.18 11.13
N HIS A 110 -1.66 -17.82 11.08
CA HIS A 110 -1.93 -18.96 11.94
C HIS A 110 -1.26 -20.19 11.33
N ILE A 111 0.07 -20.19 11.33
CA ILE A 111 0.79 -21.47 11.42
C ILE A 111 0.71 -21.84 12.90
N HIS A 112 -0.38 -22.51 13.29
CA HIS A 112 -0.35 -23.27 14.52
C HIS A 112 0.85 -24.22 14.43
N PRO A 113 1.78 -24.23 15.40
CA PRO A 113 2.72 -25.34 15.47
C PRO A 113 1.87 -26.59 15.64
N ILE A 114 1.92 -27.48 14.64
CA ILE A 114 1.43 -28.84 14.77
C ILE A 114 2.27 -29.43 15.91
N ILE A 115 1.69 -29.47 17.11
CA ILE A 115 2.21 -30.27 18.21
C ILE A 115 2.17 -31.71 17.68
N PRO A 116 3.30 -32.42 17.53
CA PRO A 116 3.24 -33.83 17.23
C PRO A 116 2.63 -34.52 18.46
N VAL A 117 1.36 -34.90 18.36
CA VAL A 117 0.74 -35.83 19.31
C VAL A 117 1.50 -37.14 19.16
N ASN A 118 2.36 -37.43 20.12
CA ASN A 118 3.02 -38.71 20.25
C ASN A 118 1.98 -39.73 20.74
N LEU A 119 1.35 -40.42 19.79
CA LEU A 119 0.56 -41.63 20.06
C LEU A 119 1.55 -42.77 20.31
N ASN A 120 2.01 -42.90 21.55
CA ASN A 120 2.54 -44.17 22.04
C ASN A 120 1.40 -44.94 22.71
N PRO A 121 1.03 -46.14 22.22
CA PRO A 121 0.13 -47.02 22.93
C PRO A 121 0.90 -47.77 24.02
N SER A 122 0.42 -47.67 25.25
CA SER A 122 0.73 -48.58 26.35
C SER A 122 -0.55 -49.29 26.76
#